data_AF-A0A0G0ZS49-F1
#
_entry.id   AF-A0A0G0ZS49-F1
#
_cell.length_a   1.000
_cell.length_b   1.000
_cell.length_c   1.000
_cell.angle_alpha   90.00
_cell.angle_beta   90.00
_cell.angle_gamma   90.00
#
_symmetry.space_group_name_H-M   'P 1'
#
loop_
_entity.id
_entity.type
_entity.pdbx_description
1 polymer ?
#
loop_
_entity_poly.entity_id
_entity_poly.type
_entity_poly.pdbx_seq_one_letter_code
_entity_poly.pdbx_strand_id
1 'polypeptide(L)'
;MKDGKMEDEKEAVIRCLKREWHVEEKDIHDLKDLGSVYYRAKDPKSDYIEHEYCTFYVGKIEKMVSPDTEFAYGYSLVDLNFLKKNPQSFNLAPWVIKAFQDNLFY
;
A
#
# COMPACT_ATOMS: atom_id res chain seq x y z
N MET A 1 -19.78 1.20 -4.48
CA MET A 1 -20.97 0.32 -4.66
C MET A 1 -21.49 0.49 -6.07
N LYS A 2 -21.21 -0.46 -6.97
CA LYS A 2 -22.00 -0.62 -8.19
C LYS A 2 -22.93 -1.81 -7.95
N ASP A 3 -24.21 -1.63 -8.25
CA ASP A 3 -25.21 -2.71 -8.27
C ASP A 3 -25.43 -3.47 -6.94
N GLY A 4 -25.17 -2.82 -5.81
CA GLY A 4 -25.44 -3.39 -4.48
C GLY A 4 -24.45 -4.48 -4.03
N LYS A 5 -23.36 -4.70 -4.76
CA LYS A 5 -22.29 -5.63 -4.36
C LYS A 5 -21.12 -4.86 -3.75
N MET A 6 -20.50 -5.46 -2.73
CA MET A 6 -19.22 -5.00 -2.19
C MET A 6 -18.15 -5.21 -3.27
N GLU A 7 -17.25 -4.25 -3.41
CA GLU A 7 -16.09 -4.39 -4.30
C GLU A 7 -15.13 -5.43 -3.72
N ASP A 8 -14.54 -6.25 -4.58
CA ASP A 8 -13.48 -7.17 -4.17
C ASP A 8 -12.18 -6.41 -3.88
N GLU A 9 -11.43 -6.82 -2.86
CA GLU A 9 -10.22 -6.10 -2.46
C GLU A 9 -9.14 -6.10 -3.57
N LYS A 10 -9.02 -7.18 -4.34
CA LYS A 10 -8.09 -7.23 -5.48
C LYS A 10 -8.50 -6.24 -6.56
N GLU A 11 -9.80 -6.12 -6.85
CA GLU A 11 -10.33 -5.13 -7.79
C GLU A 11 -10.02 -3.70 -7.31
N ALA A 12 -10.20 -3.43 -6.02
CA ALA A 12 -9.88 -2.14 -5.41
C ALA A 12 -8.38 -1.81 -5.53
N VAL A 13 -7.49 -2.79 -5.29
CA VAL A 13 -6.04 -2.64 -5.46
C VAL A 13 -5.68 -2.28 -6.89
N ILE A 14 -6.18 -3.03 -7.88
CA ILE A 14 -5.91 -2.77 -9.30
C ILE A 14 -6.43 -1.38 -9.71
N ARG A 15 -7.63 -1.01 -9.26
CA ARG A 15 -8.23 0.29 -9.54
C ARG A 15 -7.39 1.44 -8.95
N CYS A 16 -6.92 1.32 -7.72
CA CYS A 16 -6.07 2.33 -7.08
C CYS A 16 -4.70 2.42 -7.75
N LEU A 17 -4.05 1.29 -8.06
CA LEU A 17 -2.78 1.25 -8.80
C LEU A 17 -2.91 1.90 -10.19
N LYS A 18 -4.02 1.66 -10.90
CA LYS A 18 -4.26 2.30 -12.18
C LYS A 18 -4.42 3.81 -12.06
N ARG A 19 -5.15 4.27 -11.05
CA ARG A 19 -5.40 5.70 -10.82
C ARG A 19 -4.13 6.44 -10.37
N GLU A 20 -3.42 5.88 -9.40
CA GLU A 20 -2.36 6.59 -8.66
C GLU A 20 -0.96 6.32 -9.23
N TRP A 21 -0.78 5.22 -9.98
CA TRP A 21 0.52 4.80 -10.51
C TRP A 21 0.51 4.49 -12.01
N HIS A 22 -0.65 4.60 -12.68
CA HIS A 22 -0.84 4.21 -14.08
C HIS A 22 -0.43 2.75 -14.36
N VAL A 23 -0.53 1.88 -13.35
CA VAL A 23 -0.23 0.45 -13.45
C VAL A 23 -1.53 -0.32 -13.70
N GLU A 24 -1.57 -1.13 -14.76
CA GLU A 24 -2.71 -2.01 -15.04
C GLU A 24 -2.45 -3.44 -14.56
N GLU A 25 -3.49 -4.26 -14.39
CA GLU A 25 -3.35 -5.65 -13.92
C GLU A 25 -2.35 -6.46 -14.76
N LYS A 26 -2.30 -6.23 -16.08
CA LYS A 26 -1.37 -6.89 -17.00
C LYS A 26 0.11 -6.58 -16.74
N ASP A 27 0.40 -5.48 -16.05
CA ASP A 27 1.76 -5.03 -15.75
C ASP A 27 2.29 -5.65 -14.43
N ILE A 28 1.42 -6.34 -13.68
CA ILE A 28 1.70 -6.91 -12.37
C ILE A 28 1.85 -8.43 -12.49
N HIS A 29 3.01 -8.92 -12.07
CA HIS A 29 3.29 -10.34 -11.91
C HIS A 29 3.08 -10.76 -10.44
N ASP A 30 2.55 -11.95 -10.23
CA ASP A 30 2.41 -12.60 -8.91
C ASP A 30 1.69 -11.73 -7.85
N LEU A 31 0.60 -11.05 -8.23
CA LEU A 31 -0.22 -10.30 -7.28
C LEU A 31 -0.82 -11.25 -6.24
N LYS A 32 -0.37 -11.13 -4.99
CA LYS A 32 -0.76 -11.99 -3.88
C LYS A 32 -1.25 -11.17 -2.70
N ASP A 33 -2.27 -11.69 -2.03
CA ASP A 33 -2.69 -11.26 -0.70
C ASP A 33 -1.63 -11.70 0.33
N LEU A 34 -1.18 -10.77 1.18
CA LEU A 34 -0.26 -11.00 2.28
C LEU A 34 -0.97 -11.19 3.62
N GLY A 35 -2.27 -10.88 3.70
CA GLY A 35 -3.08 -10.81 4.90
C GLY A 35 -3.35 -9.36 5.32
N SER A 36 -3.97 -9.21 6.49
CA SER A 36 -4.42 -7.90 6.98
C SER A 36 -3.82 -7.57 8.35
N VAL A 37 -3.62 -6.28 8.60
CA VAL A 37 -3.36 -5.77 9.95
C VAL A 37 -4.53 -4.96 10.47
N TYR A 38 -4.73 -5.01 11.77
CA TYR A 38 -5.65 -4.14 12.46
C TYR A 38 -4.89 -2.98 13.11
N TYR A 39 -5.25 -1.74 12.78
CA TYR A 39 -4.64 -0.56 13.36
C TYR A 39 -5.64 0.58 13.56
N ARG A 40 -5.27 1.51 14.44
CA ARG A 40 -5.94 2.79 14.63
C ARG A 40 -4.89 3.86 14.85
N ALA A 41 -4.91 4.93 14.04
CA ALA A 41 -3.92 5.99 14.09
C ALA A 41 -4.55 7.37 13.91
N LYS A 42 -3.99 8.35 14.61
CA LYS A 42 -4.35 9.77 14.50
C LYS A 42 -3.23 10.46 13.72
N ASP A 43 -3.54 11.09 12.60
CA ASP A 43 -2.58 11.98 11.96
C ASP A 43 -2.41 13.24 12.83
N PRO A 44 -1.21 13.55 13.33
CA PRO A 44 -0.98 14.71 14.18
C PRO A 44 -1.13 16.04 13.43
N LYS A 45 -1.17 16.02 12.09
CA LYS A 45 -1.29 17.22 11.24
C LYS A 45 -2.70 17.43 10.70
N SER A 46 -3.66 16.58 11.05
CA SER A 46 -5.05 16.74 10.60
C SER A 46 -6.07 16.33 11.68
N ASP A 47 -7.35 16.65 11.45
CA ASP A 47 -8.45 16.28 12.33
C ASP A 47 -8.98 14.86 12.07
N TYR A 48 -8.39 14.12 11.13
CA TYR A 48 -8.80 12.78 10.75
C TYR A 48 -8.14 11.67 11.58
N ILE A 49 -8.84 10.53 11.70
CA ILE A 49 -8.39 9.30 12.34
C ILE A 49 -8.64 8.16 11.36
N GLU A 50 -7.67 7.27 11.24
CA GLU A 50 -7.84 5.99 10.56
C GLU A 50 -8.07 4.88 11.58
N HIS A 51 -8.97 3.96 11.24
CA HIS A 51 -9.30 2.80 12.06
C HIS A 51 -9.75 1.66 11.16
N GLU A 52 -8.86 0.73 10.85
CA GLU A 52 -9.03 -0.17 9.72
C GLU A 52 -8.54 -1.60 10.01
N TYR A 53 -9.17 -2.56 9.34
CA TYR A 53 -8.54 -3.83 8.95
C TYR A 53 -7.98 -3.63 7.55
N CYS A 54 -6.67 -3.44 7.45
CA CYS A 54 -6.00 -3.07 6.19
C CYS A 54 -5.32 -4.31 5.59
N THR A 55 -5.87 -4.81 4.49
CA THR A 55 -5.31 -5.92 3.72
C THR A 55 -4.17 -5.44 2.83
N PHE A 56 -3.06 -6.17 2.84
CA PHE A 56 -1.89 -5.86 2.03
C PHE A 56 -1.80 -6.82 0.87
N TYR A 57 -1.56 -6.27 -0.31
CA TYR A 57 -1.20 -7.02 -1.51
C TYR A 57 0.22 -6.69 -1.92
N VAL A 58 0.90 -7.66 -2.52
CA VAL A 58 2.20 -7.43 -3.17
C VAL A 58 2.20 -8.05 -4.55
N GLY A 59 2.86 -7.37 -5.48
CA GLY A 59 3.11 -7.85 -6.82
C GLY A 59 4.45 -7.31 -7.32
N LYS A 60 4.91 -7.85 -8.43
CA LYS A 60 6.15 -7.45 -9.09
C LYS A 60 5.82 -6.74 -10.40
N ILE A 61 6.48 -5.61 -10.64
CA ILE A 61 6.46 -4.92 -11.93
C ILE A 61 7.86 -4.94 -12.53
N GLU A 62 7.95 -5.00 -13.86
CA GLU A 62 9.25 -5.08 -14.56
C GLU A 62 9.79 -3.73 -15.02
N LYS A 63 8.94 -2.70 -15.00
CA LYS A 63 9.28 -1.35 -15.48
C LYS A 63 9.10 -0.35 -14.37
N MET A 64 10.00 0.61 -14.32
CA MET A 64 9.84 1.78 -13.46
C MET A 64 8.66 2.61 -13.99
N VAL A 65 7.81 3.04 -13.07
CA VAL A 65 6.64 3.88 -13.34
C VAL A 65 6.76 5.18 -12.54
N SER A 66 6.13 6.24 -13.02
CA SER A 66 5.99 7.47 -12.26
C SER A 66 4.60 7.52 -11.66
N PRO A 67 4.44 7.86 -10.38
CA PRO A 67 3.13 8.04 -9.80
C PRO A 67 2.46 9.28 -10.38
N ASP A 68 1.14 9.32 -10.30
CA ASP A 68 0.38 10.54 -10.54
C ASP A 68 0.64 11.53 -9.39
N THR A 69 1.08 12.73 -9.75
CA THR A 69 1.48 13.77 -8.80
C THR A 69 0.31 14.39 -8.02
N GLU A 70 -0.94 14.10 -8.40
CA GLU A 70 -2.10 14.42 -7.57
C GLU A 70 -2.11 13.61 -6.26
N PHE A 71 -1.54 12.40 -6.26
CA PHE A 71 -1.59 11.46 -5.14
C PHE A 71 -0.24 11.23 -4.46
N ALA A 72 0.88 11.52 -5.13
CA ALA A 72 2.22 11.32 -4.57
C ALA A 72 3.17 12.49 -4.87
N TYR A 73 3.97 12.85 -3.87
CA TYR A 73 5.00 13.91 -3.98
C TYR A 73 6.35 13.38 -4.52
N GLY A 74 6.48 12.07 -4.71
CA GLY A 74 7.71 11.41 -5.17
C GLY A 74 7.81 9.97 -4.65
N TYR A 75 8.84 9.24 -5.09
CA TYR A 75 9.12 7.89 -4.61
C TYR A 75 10.61 7.56 -4.66
N SER A 76 10.99 6.47 -4.00
CA SER A 76 12.32 5.87 -4.13
C SER A 76 12.18 4.36 -4.13
N LEU A 77 12.92 3.69 -5.01
CA LEU A 77 13.05 2.23 -4.97
C LEU A 77 14.07 1.87 -3.89
N VAL A 78 13.65 1.08 -2.90
CA VAL A 78 14.47 0.74 -1.74
C VAL A 78 14.50 -0.77 -1.53
N ASP A 79 15.60 -1.26 -0.96
CA ASP A 79 15.70 -2.65 -0.53
C ASP A 79 14.80 -2.91 0.68
N LEU A 80 13.96 -3.94 0.60
CA LEU A 80 12.98 -4.25 1.66
C LEU A 80 13.68 -4.64 2.97
N ASN A 81 14.80 -5.37 2.92
CA ASN A 81 15.51 -5.78 4.13
C ASN A 81 16.18 -4.58 4.81
N PHE A 82 16.71 -3.64 4.03
CA PHE A 82 17.20 -2.38 4.55
C PHE A 82 16.08 -1.59 5.23
N LEU A 83 14.91 -1.48 4.58
CA LEU A 83 13.75 -0.76 5.13
C LEU A 83 13.26 -1.38 6.44
N LYS A 84 13.13 -2.72 6.50
CA LYS A 84 12.74 -3.45 7.72
C LYS A 84 13.72 -3.23 8.89
N LYS A 85 15.03 -3.15 8.60
CA LYS A 85 16.07 -2.92 9.62
C LYS A 85 16.20 -1.46 10.05
N ASN A 86 15.81 -0.52 9.19
CA ASN A 86 15.98 0.92 9.40
C ASN A 86 14.66 1.69 9.18
N PRO A 87 13.54 1.31 9.81
CA PRO A 87 12.24 1.94 9.56
C PRO A 87 12.24 3.43 9.93
N GLN A 88 13.08 3.84 10.90
CA GLN A 88 13.23 5.23 11.35
C GLN A 88 13.94 6.13 10.34
N SER A 89 14.57 5.56 9.31
CA SER A 89 15.18 6.35 8.22
C SER A 89 14.13 6.95 7.28
N PHE A 90 12.86 6.61 7.44
CA PHE A 90 11.75 7.04 6.60
C PHE A 90 10.57 7.50 7.46
N ASN A 91 9.80 8.47 6.96
CA ASN A 91 8.53 8.84 7.56
C ASN A 91 7.45 7.85 7.11
N LEU A 92 7.47 6.65 7.67
CA LEU A 92 6.54 5.59 7.34
C LEU A 92 5.15 5.86 7.90
N ALA A 93 4.13 5.51 7.12
CA ALA A 93 2.76 5.55 7.57
C ALA A 93 2.51 4.51 8.70
N PRO A 94 1.58 4.77 9.63
CA PRO A 94 1.32 3.88 10.77
C PRO A 94 1.00 2.43 10.38
N TRP A 95 0.25 2.22 9.29
CA TRP A 95 -0.11 0.89 8.81
C TRP A 95 1.10 0.12 8.26
N VAL A 96 2.09 0.79 7.67
CA VAL A 96 3.35 0.16 7.22
C VAL A 96 4.17 -0.32 8.42
N ILE A 97 4.27 0.52 9.46
CA ILE A 97 4.96 0.17 10.71
C ILE A 97 4.28 -1.05 11.35
N LYS A 98 2.94 -1.06 11.39
CA LYS A 98 2.16 -2.16 11.93
C LYS A 98 2.39 -3.45 11.15
N ALA A 99 2.41 -3.40 9.83
CA ALA A 99 2.70 -4.56 8.98
C ALA A 99 4.12 -5.13 9.19
N PHE A 100 5.12 -4.30 9.51
CA PHE A 100 6.43 -4.80 9.93
C PHE A 100 6.41 -5.47 11.30
N GLN A 101 5.70 -4.90 12.28
CA GLN A 101 5.57 -5.48 13.63
C GLN A 101 4.87 -6.84 13.60
N ASP A 102 3.87 -6.99 12.73
CA ASP A 102 3.10 -8.22 12.57
C ASP A 102 3.75 -9.22 11.60
N ASN A 103 4.96 -8.92 11.10
CA ASN A 103 5.73 -9.75 10.16
C ASN A 103 4.97 -10.11 8.86
N LEU A 104 4.15 -9.19 8.35
CA LEU A 104 3.32 -9.42 7.17
C LEU A 104 4.13 -9.54 5.88
N PHE A 105 5.24 -8.81 5.81
CA PHE A 105 6.19 -8.92 4.71
C PHE A 105 7.22 -9.98 5.09
N TYR A 106 7.05 -11.22 4.63
CA TYR A 106 8.03 -12.30 4.78
C TYR A 106 9.09 -12.22 3.68
#